data_AF-A0A5N4DP85-F1
#
_entry.id   AF-A0A5N4DP85-F1
#
_cell.length_a   1.000
_cell.length_b   1.000
_cell.length_c   1.000
_cell.angle_alpha   90.00
_cell.angle_beta   90.00
_cell.angle_gamma   90.00
#
_symmetry.space_group_name_H-M   'P 1'
#
loop_
_entity.id
_entity.type
_entity.pdbx_description
1 polymer ?
#
loop_
_entity_poly.entity_id
_entity_poly.type
_entity_poly.pdbx_seq_one_letter_code
_entity_poly.pdbx_strand_id
1 'polypeptide(L)'
;MSENLDKSNINETGKSKSNDSEQGLEDAVEGSEKALQKKIKSVSPSTRRVQRPHASPPRFVTVEELLETAKGVTNMALAHEIVVNGDFRIKPVELPEDSLEKRVKDIVHKAFWDCLSVQLSEDPPTYDRAIKLVGEIKETLLSFLLPGHTRLRNQITEVLDLDLIKQEAENGALDISKLAEFIIGMMGTLCAPVRDEEVKKLKDIKEIVPLFRAIFSVLDLMKVDMANFAVSSIRPHLMQQSVEYERKQFQEILEKQPNSLDFVTQWLEEAADDLLSQKYKNALPAGEGAAGSGDGPSPDPVEVQNYAYLMLLKWDHLHRPFPETVLMDHSRFQELQLQLEQLAVLGAVLLVTFSMAAPGISSRADFAEKLKMFVKILLTDMHLP
;
A
#
# COMPACT_ATOMS: atom_id res chain seq x y z
N MET A 1 35.79 41.10 1.41
CA MET A 1 36.49 42.40 1.51
C MET A 1 35.40 43.37 1.91
N SER A 2 35.28 43.75 3.20
CA SER A 2 36.15 44.71 3.93
C SER A 2 35.90 46.13 3.41
N GLU A 3 35.64 47.17 4.21
CA GLU A 3 35.87 47.42 5.66
C GLU A 3 34.58 48.01 6.33
N ASN A 4 34.29 47.99 7.65
CA ASN A 4 35.02 48.39 8.89
C ASN A 4 35.30 49.92 8.96
N LEU A 5 35.13 50.72 10.04
CA LEU A 5 34.64 50.64 11.45
C LEU A 5 34.01 52.04 11.83
N ASP A 6 33.59 52.47 13.04
CA ASP A 6 33.65 51.93 14.43
C ASP A 6 32.52 52.46 15.40
N LYS A 7 32.73 52.25 16.72
CA LYS A 7 32.02 52.69 17.96
C LYS A 7 31.87 54.24 18.10
N SER A 8 31.18 54.85 19.08
CA SER A 8 30.75 54.54 20.49
C SER A 8 29.54 55.46 20.88
N ASN A 9 28.96 55.64 22.09
CA ASN A 9 29.16 55.36 23.54
C ASN A 9 27.74 55.13 24.19
N ILE A 10 27.43 54.63 25.41
CA ILE A 10 28.09 54.36 26.73
C ILE A 10 27.77 55.39 27.86
N ASN A 11 27.30 54.88 29.02
CA ASN A 11 27.17 55.44 30.40
C ASN A 11 26.09 56.51 30.77
N GLU A 12 25.46 56.54 31.98
CA GLU A 12 25.31 55.53 33.07
C GLU A 12 24.18 55.86 34.12
N THR A 13 23.70 54.83 34.84
CA THR A 13 23.02 54.74 36.19
C THR A 13 22.21 55.90 36.86
N GLY A 14 21.07 55.57 37.52
CA GLY A 14 20.21 56.54 38.27
C GLY A 14 19.54 56.11 39.62
N LYS A 15 18.95 54.90 39.74
CA LYS A 15 18.49 54.21 41.00
C LYS A 15 17.26 54.73 41.80
N SER A 16 16.55 53.78 42.47
CA SER A 16 15.57 53.91 43.59
C SER A 16 14.09 54.24 43.25
N LYS A 17 13.03 53.72 43.93
CA LYS A 17 12.80 52.50 44.76
C LYS A 17 11.27 52.29 44.99
N SER A 18 10.83 51.10 45.48
CA SER A 18 9.51 50.74 46.08
C SER A 18 8.26 50.86 45.18
N ASN A 19 7.15 50.12 45.31
CA ASN A 19 6.72 48.92 46.08
C ASN A 19 5.39 48.39 45.40
N ASP A 20 4.74 47.24 45.68
CA ASP A 20 5.06 45.90 46.23
C ASP A 20 3.72 45.10 46.39
N SER A 21 3.73 43.77 46.53
CA SER A 21 2.56 42.83 46.56
C SER A 21 1.89 42.57 45.18
N GLU A 22 1.34 41.39 44.86
CA GLU A 22 0.99 40.22 45.68
C GLU A 22 1.66 38.91 45.18
N GLN A 23 1.94 37.97 46.10
CA GLN A 23 2.49 36.64 45.80
C GLN A 23 2.01 35.63 46.85
N GLY A 24 1.49 34.47 46.41
CA GLY A 24 1.08 33.38 47.31
C GLY A 24 0.28 32.27 46.62
N LEU A 25 0.19 31.11 47.29
CA LEU A 25 -0.60 29.91 46.91
C LEU A 25 0.00 28.92 45.87
N GLU A 26 1.32 28.74 45.81
CA GLU A 26 1.91 27.53 45.13
C GLU A 26 2.84 26.67 46.02
N ASP A 27 3.38 27.20 47.14
CA ASP A 27 4.32 26.48 48.03
C ASP A 27 3.63 25.65 49.15
N ALA A 28 2.79 24.66 48.80
CA ALA A 28 2.29 23.66 49.76
C ALA A 28 1.71 22.39 49.11
N VAL A 29 2.54 21.43 48.67
CA VAL A 29 2.22 19.97 48.67
C VAL A 29 3.41 19.08 48.25
N GLU A 30 4.40 19.59 47.50
CA GLU A 30 5.54 18.79 46.99
C GLU A 30 6.63 18.46 48.05
N GLY A 31 6.22 17.92 49.20
CA GLY A 31 7.04 17.85 50.42
C GLY A 31 6.86 16.62 51.30
N SER A 32 6.63 15.42 50.75
CA SER A 32 6.46 14.20 51.57
C SER A 32 7.21 12.93 51.10
N GLU A 33 7.41 12.70 49.80
CA GLU A 33 7.83 11.37 49.32
C GLU A 33 9.35 11.11 49.22
N LYS A 34 10.21 12.10 49.50
CA LYS A 34 11.69 11.97 49.44
C LYS A 34 12.33 11.62 50.79
N ALA A 35 11.77 10.64 51.52
CA ALA A 35 12.15 10.36 52.92
C ALA A 35 12.45 8.89 53.30
N LEU A 36 12.40 7.90 52.38
CA LEU A 36 12.58 6.47 52.70
C LEU A 36 13.69 5.75 51.89
N GLN A 37 14.93 6.26 51.93
CA GLN A 37 16.12 5.51 51.46
C GLN A 37 17.36 5.69 52.37
N LYS A 38 17.52 4.85 53.40
CA LYS A 38 18.85 4.58 54.01
C LYS A 38 18.90 3.34 54.92
N LYS A 39 20.02 2.59 54.81
CA LYS A 39 20.33 1.30 55.48
C LYS A 39 19.38 0.17 55.02
N ILE A 40 19.85 -1.02 54.66
CA ILE A 40 20.92 -1.85 55.26
C ILE A 40 22.02 -2.22 54.23
N LYS A 41 23.21 -2.62 54.71
CA LYS A 41 24.28 -3.26 53.93
C LYS A 41 24.73 -4.57 54.62
N SER A 42 24.96 -5.63 53.84
CA SER A 42 25.66 -6.86 54.23
C SER A 42 26.32 -7.52 52.99
N VAL A 43 27.23 -8.48 53.20
CA VAL A 43 28.35 -8.87 52.31
C VAL A 43 28.69 -10.34 52.64
N SER A 44 28.98 -11.31 51.75
CA SER A 44 29.17 -11.45 50.28
C SER A 44 29.11 -12.98 49.94
N PRO A 45 29.62 -13.56 48.81
CA PRO A 45 29.95 -13.04 47.46
C PRO A 45 29.43 -13.92 46.26
N SER A 46 29.57 -13.39 45.04
CA SER A 46 29.90 -14.09 43.77
C SER A 46 29.20 -15.41 43.34
N THR A 47 28.41 -15.31 42.26
CA THR A 47 28.45 -16.25 41.11
C THR A 47 28.26 -15.47 39.80
N ARG A 48 29.00 -15.82 38.73
CA ARG A 48 28.84 -15.20 37.40
C ARG A 48 27.45 -15.50 36.83
N ARG A 49 26.70 -14.47 36.45
CA ARG A 49 25.49 -14.58 35.62
C ARG A 49 25.77 -13.95 34.26
N VAL A 50 25.47 -14.65 33.17
CA VAL A 50 25.63 -14.16 31.81
C VAL A 50 24.74 -12.92 31.62
N GLN A 51 25.32 -11.84 31.09
CA GLN A 51 24.56 -10.65 30.73
C GLN A 51 23.83 -10.90 29.41
N ARG A 52 22.50 -10.87 29.44
CA ARG A 52 21.71 -10.60 28.23
C ARG A 52 21.75 -9.10 27.94
N PRO A 53 21.66 -8.65 26.69
CA PRO A 53 21.44 -7.23 26.38
C PRO A 53 20.24 -6.69 27.17
N HIS A 54 20.35 -5.46 27.67
CA HIS A 54 19.27 -4.83 28.40
C HIS A 54 18.20 -4.36 27.40
N ALA A 55 16.99 -4.91 27.49
CA ALA A 55 15.85 -4.35 26.77
C ALA A 55 15.59 -2.91 27.25
N SER A 56 15.54 -1.97 26.30
CA SER A 56 15.24 -0.56 26.58
C SER A 56 13.82 -0.40 27.15
N PRO A 57 13.56 0.60 28.00
CA PRO A 57 12.20 0.90 28.45
C PRO A 57 11.26 1.18 27.25
N PRO A 58 9.99 0.75 27.31
CA PRO A 58 9.03 1.00 26.24
C PRO A 58 8.81 2.50 26.06
N ARG A 59 9.14 3.01 24.88
CA ARG A 59 8.95 4.41 24.50
C ARG A 59 7.47 4.61 24.16
N PHE A 60 6.81 5.55 24.84
CA PHE A 60 5.41 5.88 24.53
C PHE A 60 5.33 6.58 23.17
N VAL A 61 4.95 5.81 22.14
CA VAL A 61 4.71 6.31 20.78
C VAL A 61 3.43 7.14 20.76
N THR A 62 3.43 8.30 20.11
CA THR A 62 2.23 9.15 20.02
C THR A 62 1.27 8.68 18.92
N VAL A 63 -0.02 9.03 19.01
CA VAL A 63 -1.01 8.66 17.98
C VAL A 63 -0.68 9.27 16.62
N GLU A 64 -0.11 10.48 16.58
CA GLU A 64 0.35 11.10 15.32
C GLU A 64 1.58 10.38 14.75
N GLU A 65 2.54 10.01 15.60
CA GLU A 65 3.72 9.22 15.20
C GLU A 65 3.33 7.82 14.70
N LEU A 66 2.30 7.19 15.27
CA LEU A 66 1.71 5.95 14.75
C LEU A 66 1.04 6.18 13.39
N LEU A 67 0.27 7.26 13.22
CA LEU A 67 -0.41 7.57 11.96
C LEU A 67 0.57 7.94 10.84
N GLU A 68 1.63 8.68 11.14
CA GLU A 68 2.73 8.98 10.21
C GLU A 68 3.49 7.70 9.83
N THR A 69 3.81 6.84 10.80
CA THR A 69 4.49 5.57 10.54
C THR A 69 3.62 4.63 9.70
N ALA A 70 2.31 4.59 9.96
CA ALA A 70 1.36 3.83 9.14
C ALA A 70 1.32 4.34 7.68
N LYS A 71 1.26 5.67 7.47
CA LYS A 71 1.36 6.28 6.12
C LYS A 71 2.69 5.93 5.43
N GLY A 72 3.79 5.93 6.18
CA GLY A 72 5.12 5.52 5.70
C GLY A 72 5.13 4.06 5.22
N VAL A 73 4.62 3.13 6.04
CA VAL A 73 4.49 1.71 5.68
C VAL A 73 3.59 1.51 4.46
N THR A 74 2.44 2.19 4.36
CA THR A 74 1.57 2.07 3.17
C THR A 74 2.23 2.62 1.90
N ASN A 75 3.03 3.69 2.01
CA ASN A 75 3.76 4.25 0.87
C ASN A 75 4.93 3.35 0.45
N MET A 76 5.64 2.75 1.42
CA MET A 76 6.69 1.76 1.18
C MET A 76 6.14 0.51 0.47
N ALA A 77 5.05 -0.06 0.99
CA ALA A 77 4.38 -1.21 0.39
C ALA A 77 3.86 -0.91 -1.03
N LEU A 78 3.28 0.28 -1.26
CA LEU A 78 2.83 0.69 -2.59
C LEU A 78 4.01 0.87 -3.57
N ALA A 79 5.12 1.48 -3.14
CA ALA A 79 6.32 1.62 -3.95
C ALA A 79 6.92 0.25 -4.31
N HIS A 80 6.97 -0.67 -3.33
CA HIS A 80 7.41 -2.04 -3.49
C HIS A 80 6.54 -2.83 -4.49
N GLU A 81 5.20 -2.75 -4.39
CA GLU A 81 4.28 -3.34 -5.36
C GLU A 81 4.48 -2.80 -6.78
N ILE A 82 4.63 -1.48 -6.93
CA ILE A 82 4.88 -0.85 -8.24
C ILE A 82 6.24 -1.26 -8.83
N VAL A 83 7.22 -1.62 -8.00
CA VAL A 83 8.55 -2.02 -8.45
C VAL A 83 8.63 -3.50 -8.80
N VAL A 84 8.13 -4.38 -7.92
CA VAL A 84 8.26 -5.84 -8.08
C VAL A 84 7.18 -6.43 -9.00
N ASN A 85 5.93 -5.97 -8.90
CA ASN A 85 4.84 -6.51 -9.72
C ASN A 85 4.79 -5.76 -11.07
N GLY A 86 5.40 -6.35 -12.10
CA GLY A 86 5.45 -5.83 -13.48
C GLY A 86 4.08 -5.42 -14.04
N ASP A 87 3.04 -6.18 -13.71
CA ASP A 87 1.66 -5.97 -14.17
C ASP A 87 0.78 -5.20 -13.16
N PHE A 88 1.36 -4.59 -12.12
CA PHE A 88 0.61 -3.78 -11.16
C PHE A 88 -0.26 -2.72 -11.86
N ARG A 89 -1.56 -2.81 -11.60
CA ARG A 89 -2.58 -1.86 -12.04
C ARG A 89 -3.47 -1.48 -10.86
N ILE A 90 -3.81 -0.19 -10.77
CA ILE A 90 -4.89 0.29 -9.93
C ILE A 90 -6.19 -0.20 -10.56
N LYS A 91 -6.96 -1.02 -9.83
CA LYS A 91 -8.28 -1.50 -10.24
C LYS A 91 -9.37 -0.51 -9.79
N PRO A 92 -10.54 -0.45 -10.47
CA PRO A 92 -11.72 0.22 -9.92
C PRO A 92 -12.13 -0.38 -8.58
N VAL A 93 -12.77 0.42 -7.72
CA VAL A 93 -13.32 -0.08 -6.43
C VAL A 93 -14.65 -0.79 -6.69
N GLU A 94 -14.57 -2.09 -6.89
CA GLU A 94 -15.72 -2.98 -7.04
C GLU A 94 -16.23 -3.41 -5.64
N LEU A 95 -17.43 -2.93 -5.27
CA LEU A 95 -18.10 -3.35 -4.04
C LEU A 95 -18.81 -4.70 -4.27
N PRO A 96 -18.76 -5.65 -3.31
CA PRO A 96 -19.45 -6.94 -3.44
C PRO A 96 -20.96 -6.78 -3.70
N GLU A 97 -21.51 -7.65 -4.54
CA GLU A 97 -22.91 -7.63 -5.01
C GLU A 97 -23.93 -7.49 -3.86
N ASP A 98 -23.80 -8.33 -2.84
CA ASP A 98 -24.71 -8.36 -1.67
C ASP A 98 -24.36 -7.36 -0.55
N SER A 99 -23.32 -6.54 -0.73
CA SER A 99 -22.92 -5.60 0.32
C SER A 99 -23.97 -4.52 0.58
N LEU A 100 -24.19 -4.20 1.86
CA LEU A 100 -25.05 -3.08 2.27
C LEU A 100 -24.55 -1.75 1.66
N GLU A 101 -23.23 -1.59 1.57
CA GLU A 101 -22.59 -0.40 1.00
C GLU A 101 -22.91 -0.21 -0.49
N LYS A 102 -22.83 -1.26 -1.31
CA LYS A 102 -23.26 -1.21 -2.71
C LYS A 102 -24.73 -0.84 -2.82
N ARG A 103 -25.60 -1.49 -2.04
CA ARG A 103 -27.04 -1.21 -2.03
C ARG A 103 -27.36 0.23 -1.63
N VAL A 104 -26.70 0.77 -0.60
CA VAL A 104 -26.85 2.16 -0.17
C VAL A 104 -26.34 3.13 -1.24
N LYS A 105 -25.17 2.87 -1.83
CA LYS A 105 -24.61 3.65 -2.94
C LYS A 105 -25.56 3.69 -4.13
N ASP A 106 -26.09 2.55 -4.57
CA ASP A 106 -26.99 2.45 -5.72
C ASP A 106 -28.32 3.16 -5.45
N ILE A 107 -28.88 3.06 -4.24
CA ILE A 107 -30.09 3.82 -3.84
C ILE A 107 -29.83 5.33 -3.84
N VAL A 108 -28.70 5.79 -3.29
CA VAL A 108 -28.34 7.22 -3.26
C VAL A 108 -28.06 7.76 -4.67
N HIS A 109 -27.33 7.00 -5.50
CA HIS A 109 -27.08 7.36 -6.90
C HIS A 109 -28.39 7.38 -7.71
N LYS A 110 -29.31 6.43 -7.48
CA LYS A 110 -30.62 6.45 -8.13
C LYS A 110 -31.44 7.67 -7.71
N ALA A 111 -31.59 7.90 -6.40
CA ALA A 111 -32.30 9.07 -5.88
C ALA A 111 -31.66 10.40 -6.36
N PHE A 112 -30.35 10.43 -6.60
CA PHE A 112 -29.70 11.53 -7.27
C PHE A 112 -30.26 11.73 -8.69
N TRP A 113 -30.17 10.73 -9.57
CA TRP A 113 -30.61 10.88 -10.97
C TRP A 113 -32.13 11.08 -11.11
N ASP A 114 -32.93 10.42 -10.27
CA ASP A 114 -34.39 10.60 -10.21
C ASP A 114 -34.74 12.07 -9.89
N CYS A 115 -34.13 12.68 -8.86
CA CYS A 115 -34.36 14.10 -8.53
C CYS A 115 -33.82 15.07 -9.61
N LEU A 116 -32.71 14.75 -10.30
CA LEU A 116 -32.25 15.57 -11.43
C LEU A 116 -33.27 15.54 -12.59
N SER A 117 -33.86 14.37 -12.85
CA SER A 117 -34.91 14.23 -13.87
C SER A 117 -36.16 15.03 -13.53
N VAL A 118 -36.55 15.08 -12.25
CA VAL A 118 -37.67 15.93 -11.80
C VAL A 118 -37.36 17.41 -12.05
N GLN A 119 -36.21 17.91 -11.59
CA GLN A 119 -35.83 19.33 -11.75
C GLN A 119 -35.75 19.80 -13.21
N LEU A 120 -35.33 18.92 -14.13
CA LEU A 120 -35.31 19.21 -15.57
C LEU A 120 -36.68 19.06 -16.27
N SER A 121 -37.71 18.61 -15.54
CA SER A 121 -39.09 18.46 -16.02
C SER A 121 -40.09 19.44 -15.36
N GLU A 122 -39.62 20.27 -14.44
CA GLU A 122 -40.37 21.39 -13.86
C GLU A 122 -40.62 22.49 -14.92
N ASP A 123 -41.67 23.29 -14.72
CA ASP A 123 -41.99 24.45 -15.54
C ASP A 123 -42.11 25.70 -14.64
N PRO A 124 -41.12 26.62 -14.64
CA PRO A 124 -39.86 26.56 -15.40
C PRO A 124 -38.86 25.53 -14.85
N PRO A 125 -37.93 25.00 -15.68
CA PRO A 125 -36.97 23.98 -15.27
C PRO A 125 -35.83 24.51 -14.38
N THR A 126 -35.44 23.73 -13.37
CA THR A 126 -34.43 24.11 -12.36
C THR A 126 -33.05 23.54 -12.70
N TYR A 127 -32.11 24.37 -13.17
CA TYR A 127 -30.79 23.92 -13.63
C TYR A 127 -29.69 23.79 -12.55
N ASP A 128 -29.91 24.24 -11.31
CA ASP A 128 -28.94 24.28 -10.20
C ASP A 128 -28.04 23.05 -10.06
N ARG A 129 -28.62 21.86 -10.30
CA ARG A 129 -27.95 20.58 -10.11
C ARG A 129 -27.20 20.09 -11.34
N ALA A 130 -27.66 20.47 -12.54
CA ALA A 130 -26.89 20.30 -13.77
C ALA A 130 -25.63 21.19 -13.75
N ILE A 131 -25.74 22.43 -13.26
CA ILE A 131 -24.60 23.35 -13.11
C ILE A 131 -23.54 22.76 -12.16
N LYS A 132 -23.95 22.15 -11.05
CA LYS A 132 -23.03 21.46 -10.11
C LYS A 132 -22.31 20.27 -10.77
N LEU A 133 -23.03 19.44 -11.53
CA LEU A 133 -22.43 18.34 -12.31
C LEU A 133 -21.41 18.86 -13.35
N VAL A 134 -21.70 19.98 -14.03
CA VAL A 134 -20.75 20.61 -14.95
C VAL A 134 -19.50 21.12 -14.22
N GLY A 135 -19.65 21.63 -13.00
CA GLY A 135 -18.51 21.96 -12.12
C GLY A 135 -17.67 20.73 -11.74
N GLU A 136 -18.29 19.63 -11.33
CA GLU A 136 -17.60 18.37 -11.04
C GLU A 136 -16.87 17.79 -12.28
N ILE A 137 -17.47 17.93 -13.47
CA ILE A 137 -16.85 17.58 -14.76
C ILE A 137 -15.66 18.50 -15.05
N LYS A 138 -15.81 19.82 -14.86
CA LYS A 138 -14.74 20.82 -15.04
C LYS A 138 -13.51 20.46 -14.20
N GLU A 139 -13.69 20.28 -12.89
CA GLU A 139 -12.59 19.93 -11.99
C GLU A 139 -12.00 18.56 -12.31
N THR A 140 -12.82 17.57 -12.70
CA THR A 140 -12.32 16.26 -13.14
C THR A 140 -11.45 16.39 -14.39
N LEU A 141 -11.88 17.10 -15.43
CA LEU A 141 -11.09 17.33 -16.65
C LEU A 141 -9.82 18.14 -16.36
N LEU A 142 -9.88 19.13 -15.48
CA LEU A 142 -8.72 19.91 -15.04
C LEU A 142 -7.74 19.10 -14.19
N SER A 143 -8.19 18.03 -13.51
CA SER A 143 -7.32 17.12 -12.75
C SER A 143 -6.46 16.22 -13.64
N PHE A 144 -6.90 15.93 -14.87
CA PHE A 144 -6.13 15.17 -15.86
C PHE A 144 -5.04 16.01 -16.54
N LEU A 145 -5.06 17.34 -16.39
CA LEU A 145 -4.11 18.24 -17.04
C LEU A 145 -2.85 18.51 -16.21
N LEU A 146 -1.72 17.98 -16.68
CA LEU A 146 -0.39 18.34 -16.18
C LEU A 146 -0.18 19.87 -16.22
N PRO A 147 0.66 20.45 -15.33
CA PRO A 147 0.85 21.90 -15.23
C PRO A 147 1.24 22.61 -16.54
N GLY A 148 1.91 21.92 -17.47
CA GLY A 148 2.28 22.46 -18.78
C GLY A 148 1.13 22.63 -19.77
N HIS A 149 -0.06 22.05 -19.53
CA HIS A 149 -1.18 22.04 -20.47
C HIS A 149 -2.03 23.33 -20.40
N THR A 150 -1.39 24.50 -20.30
CA THR A 150 -2.04 25.80 -20.11
C THR A 150 -3.10 26.12 -21.17
N ARG A 151 -2.85 25.82 -22.45
CA ARG A 151 -3.83 26.04 -23.54
C ARG A 151 -5.14 25.28 -23.31
N LEU A 152 -5.07 24.01 -22.92
CA LEU A 152 -6.26 23.19 -22.64
C LEU A 152 -6.94 23.62 -21.35
N ARG A 153 -6.15 23.94 -20.30
CA ARG A 153 -6.66 24.46 -19.02
C ARG A 153 -7.47 25.74 -19.22
N ASN A 154 -6.96 26.67 -20.03
CA ASN A 154 -7.68 27.90 -20.36
C ASN A 154 -8.97 27.60 -21.15
N GLN A 155 -8.89 26.78 -22.21
CA GLN A 155 -10.05 26.41 -23.04
C GLN A 155 -11.18 25.74 -22.22
N ILE A 156 -10.85 24.86 -21.27
CA ILE A 156 -11.81 24.25 -20.34
C ILE A 156 -12.37 25.31 -19.37
N THR A 157 -11.53 26.21 -18.88
CA THR A 157 -11.93 27.22 -17.89
C THR A 157 -12.90 28.26 -18.48
N GLU A 158 -12.66 28.66 -19.74
CA GLU A 158 -13.42 29.63 -20.54
C GLU A 158 -14.77 29.08 -21.00
N VAL A 159 -14.83 27.84 -21.50
CA VAL A 159 -16.09 27.25 -22.00
C VAL A 159 -16.95 26.66 -20.88
N LEU A 160 -16.36 26.19 -19.78
CA LEU A 160 -17.09 25.71 -18.60
C LEU A 160 -17.16 26.77 -17.49
N ASP A 161 -17.37 28.05 -17.82
CA ASP A 161 -17.59 29.10 -16.82
C ASP A 161 -18.97 28.90 -16.15
N LEU A 162 -18.96 28.64 -14.83
CA LEU A 162 -20.17 28.31 -14.08
C LEU A 162 -21.05 29.54 -13.82
N ASP A 163 -20.46 30.75 -13.73
CA ASP A 163 -21.22 31.98 -13.53
C ASP A 163 -21.90 32.40 -14.84
N LEU A 164 -21.24 32.19 -15.98
CA LEU A 164 -21.85 32.38 -17.31
C LEU A 164 -22.96 31.35 -17.57
N ILE A 165 -22.69 30.05 -17.37
CA ILE A 165 -23.68 28.97 -17.56
C ILE A 165 -24.90 29.18 -16.66
N LYS A 166 -24.72 29.71 -15.44
CA LYS A 166 -25.83 30.08 -14.55
C LYS A 166 -26.65 31.26 -15.08
N GLN A 167 -26.01 32.29 -15.63
CA GLN A 167 -26.70 33.41 -16.29
C GLN A 167 -27.46 32.95 -17.55
N GLU A 168 -26.87 32.06 -18.37
CA GLU A 168 -27.55 31.48 -19.52
C GLU A 168 -28.76 30.63 -19.10
N ALA A 169 -28.66 29.89 -18.00
CA ALA A 169 -29.77 29.11 -17.45
C ALA A 169 -30.92 30.01 -16.95
N GLU A 170 -30.61 31.05 -16.16
CA GLU A 170 -31.59 32.00 -15.62
C GLU A 170 -32.33 32.79 -16.72
N ASN A 171 -31.71 33.00 -17.88
CA ASN A 171 -32.30 33.67 -19.03
C ASN A 171 -32.89 32.71 -20.08
N GLY A 172 -32.91 31.39 -19.82
CA GLY A 172 -33.45 30.38 -20.75
C GLY A 172 -32.67 30.21 -22.05
N ALA A 173 -31.40 30.61 -22.08
CA ALA A 173 -30.52 30.59 -23.25
C ALA A 173 -29.53 29.40 -23.29
N LEU A 174 -29.40 28.65 -22.18
CA LEU A 174 -28.41 27.57 -22.02
C LEU A 174 -28.65 26.40 -22.99
N ASP A 175 -27.66 26.12 -23.85
CA ASP A 175 -27.65 24.95 -24.72
C ASP A 175 -26.81 23.81 -24.12
N ILE A 176 -27.49 22.93 -23.39
CA ILE A 176 -26.90 21.73 -22.77
C ILE A 176 -26.31 20.78 -23.83
N SER A 177 -26.81 20.78 -25.07
CA SER A 177 -26.31 19.91 -26.14
C SER A 177 -24.92 20.35 -26.59
N LYS A 178 -24.73 21.65 -26.87
CA LYS A 178 -23.40 22.21 -27.20
C LYS A 178 -22.40 22.02 -26.06
N LEU A 179 -22.86 22.21 -24.82
CA LEU A 179 -22.03 22.03 -23.63
C LEU A 179 -21.56 20.56 -23.49
N ALA A 180 -22.46 19.60 -23.72
CA ALA A 180 -22.12 18.18 -23.73
C ALA A 180 -21.21 17.79 -24.92
N GLU A 181 -21.45 18.31 -26.12
CA GLU A 181 -20.57 18.12 -27.29
C GLU A 181 -19.13 18.58 -26.99
N PHE A 182 -18.96 19.74 -26.33
CA PHE A 182 -17.65 20.21 -25.89
C PHE A 182 -17.01 19.29 -24.85
N ILE A 183 -17.77 18.84 -23.84
CA ILE A 183 -17.30 17.92 -22.80
C ILE A 183 -16.85 16.58 -23.41
N ILE A 184 -17.66 15.97 -24.27
CA ILE A 184 -17.34 14.72 -24.99
C ILE A 184 -16.13 14.92 -25.91
N GLY A 185 -16.04 16.08 -26.58
CA GLY A 185 -14.88 16.46 -27.38
C GLY A 185 -13.59 16.55 -26.56
N MET A 186 -13.64 17.17 -25.38
CA MET A 186 -12.49 17.27 -24.47
C MET A 186 -12.11 15.91 -23.89
N MET A 187 -13.09 15.08 -23.50
CA MET A 187 -12.86 13.70 -23.07
C MET A 187 -12.14 12.90 -24.16
N GLY A 188 -12.58 13.02 -25.42
CA GLY A 188 -11.95 12.39 -26.59
C GLY A 188 -10.54 12.90 -26.94
N THR A 189 -10.08 13.99 -26.33
CA THR A 189 -8.68 14.46 -26.46
C THR A 189 -7.81 14.11 -25.25
N LEU A 190 -8.40 13.60 -24.17
CA LEU A 190 -7.71 13.28 -22.90
C LEU A 190 -7.78 11.79 -22.52
N CYS A 191 -8.63 10.99 -23.19
CA CYS A 191 -8.76 9.57 -22.92
C CYS A 191 -7.64 8.73 -23.56
N ALA A 192 -7.43 7.52 -23.03
CA ALA A 192 -6.60 6.51 -23.69
C ALA A 192 -7.38 5.89 -24.87
N PRO A 193 -6.72 5.48 -25.98
CA PRO A 193 -7.40 4.97 -27.19
C PRO A 193 -8.37 3.80 -26.99
N VAL A 194 -8.21 3.05 -25.90
CA VAL A 194 -9.14 1.97 -25.49
C VAL A 194 -10.54 2.48 -25.11
N ARG A 195 -10.71 3.79 -24.88
CA ARG A 195 -11.98 4.44 -24.51
C ARG A 195 -12.67 5.15 -25.68
N ASP A 196 -12.05 5.25 -26.84
CA ASP A 196 -12.55 6.05 -27.97
C ASP A 196 -13.96 5.59 -28.41
N GLU A 197 -14.21 4.28 -28.40
CA GLU A 197 -15.54 3.71 -28.70
C GLU A 197 -16.58 3.97 -27.59
N GLU A 198 -16.17 4.13 -26.32
CA GLU A 198 -17.09 4.55 -25.25
C GLU A 198 -17.42 6.05 -25.36
N VAL A 199 -16.42 6.89 -25.59
CA VAL A 199 -16.59 8.34 -25.84
C VAL A 199 -17.45 8.61 -27.07
N LYS A 200 -17.37 7.73 -28.08
CA LYS A 200 -18.22 7.75 -29.28
C LYS A 200 -19.68 7.43 -28.97
N LYS A 201 -19.98 6.40 -28.16
CA LYS A 201 -21.36 6.09 -27.71
C LYS A 201 -22.01 7.25 -26.96
N LEU A 202 -21.25 8.08 -26.24
CA LEU A 202 -21.80 9.27 -25.58
C LEU A 202 -22.52 10.21 -26.56
N LYS A 203 -22.09 10.26 -27.83
CA LYS A 203 -22.67 11.13 -28.88
C LYS A 203 -24.02 10.64 -29.39
N ASP A 204 -24.36 9.37 -29.17
CA ASP A 204 -25.64 8.79 -29.57
C ASP A 204 -26.76 9.03 -28.54
N ILE A 205 -26.41 9.42 -27.31
CA ILE A 205 -27.34 9.62 -26.19
C ILE A 205 -27.93 11.04 -26.26
N LYS A 206 -29.25 11.12 -26.51
CA LYS A 206 -29.97 12.40 -26.68
C LYS A 206 -30.66 12.91 -25.41
N GLU A 207 -30.79 12.07 -24.38
CA GLU A 207 -31.44 12.42 -23.13
C GLU A 207 -30.42 12.93 -22.10
N ILE A 208 -30.67 14.11 -21.53
CA ILE A 208 -29.72 14.84 -20.66
C ILE A 208 -29.28 14.01 -19.46
N VAL A 209 -30.21 13.35 -18.76
CA VAL A 209 -29.92 12.61 -17.51
C VAL A 209 -29.11 11.32 -17.79
N PRO A 210 -29.49 10.45 -18.75
CA PRO A 210 -28.62 9.36 -19.21
C PRO A 210 -27.27 9.83 -19.74
N LEU A 211 -27.20 10.96 -20.44
CA LEU A 211 -25.96 11.50 -20.99
C LEU A 211 -24.98 11.91 -19.89
N PHE A 212 -25.41 12.68 -18.89
CA PHE A 212 -24.58 12.98 -17.73
C PHE A 212 -24.14 11.71 -17.02
N ARG A 213 -25.05 10.75 -16.76
CA ARG A 213 -24.71 9.48 -16.10
C ARG A 213 -23.63 8.69 -16.87
N ALA A 214 -23.70 8.67 -18.21
CA ALA A 214 -22.72 8.01 -19.06
C ALA A 214 -21.38 8.76 -19.09
N ILE A 215 -21.40 10.10 -19.14
CA ILE A 215 -20.20 10.96 -19.02
C ILE A 215 -19.45 10.65 -17.72
N PHE A 216 -20.13 10.65 -16.56
CA PHE A 216 -19.49 10.33 -15.29
C PHE A 216 -18.94 8.89 -15.25
N SER A 217 -19.66 7.92 -15.81
CA SER A 217 -19.18 6.54 -15.93
C SER A 217 -17.89 6.42 -16.74
N VAL A 218 -17.73 7.21 -17.81
CA VAL A 218 -16.48 7.23 -18.60
C VAL A 218 -15.39 8.05 -17.90
N LEU A 219 -15.72 9.16 -17.23
CA LEU A 219 -14.77 9.95 -16.45
C LEU A 219 -14.16 9.17 -15.28
N ASP A 220 -14.94 8.34 -14.57
CA ASP A 220 -14.42 7.49 -13.50
C ASP A 220 -13.47 6.41 -14.03
N LEU A 221 -13.73 5.87 -15.22
CA LEU A 221 -12.80 4.98 -15.93
C LEU A 221 -11.53 5.73 -16.38
N MET A 222 -11.65 6.98 -16.85
CA MET A 222 -10.51 7.84 -17.19
C MET A 222 -9.64 8.18 -15.97
N LYS A 223 -10.21 8.36 -14.77
CA LYS A 223 -9.44 8.53 -13.51
C LYS A 223 -8.54 7.31 -13.27
N VAL A 224 -9.08 6.10 -13.45
CA VAL A 224 -8.33 4.84 -13.30
C VAL A 224 -7.26 4.71 -14.39
N ASP A 225 -7.57 5.04 -15.65
CA ASP A 225 -6.60 5.03 -16.74
C ASP A 225 -5.43 6.00 -16.49
N MET A 226 -5.73 7.23 -16.03
CA MET A 226 -4.74 8.27 -15.71
C MET A 226 -3.86 7.89 -14.51
N ALA A 227 -4.43 7.30 -13.47
CA ALA A 227 -3.65 6.78 -12.33
C ALA A 227 -2.72 5.63 -12.78
N ASN A 228 -3.22 4.71 -13.62
CA ASN A 228 -2.41 3.64 -14.21
C ASN A 228 -1.31 4.14 -15.15
N PHE A 229 -1.57 5.21 -15.90
CA PHE A 229 -0.56 5.88 -16.72
C PHE A 229 0.53 6.51 -15.84
N ALA A 230 0.16 7.28 -14.82
CA ALA A 230 1.12 7.91 -13.89
C ALA A 230 2.00 6.87 -13.18
N VAL A 231 1.42 5.76 -12.71
CA VAL A 231 2.17 4.62 -12.15
C VAL A 231 3.13 4.02 -13.19
N SER A 232 2.70 3.85 -14.43
CA SER A 232 3.55 3.33 -15.52
C SER A 232 4.70 4.30 -15.85
N SER A 233 4.47 5.62 -15.76
CA SER A 233 5.49 6.65 -16.02
C SER A 233 6.50 6.82 -14.89
N ILE A 234 6.10 6.65 -13.63
CA ILE A 234 7.01 6.83 -12.47
C ILE A 234 7.80 5.55 -12.15
N ARG A 235 7.29 4.36 -12.52
CA ARG A 235 7.93 3.05 -12.28
C ARG A 235 9.43 3.01 -12.64
N PRO A 236 9.92 3.50 -13.80
CA PRO A 236 11.35 3.47 -14.14
C PRO A 236 12.23 4.31 -13.19
N HIS A 237 11.67 5.32 -12.55
CA HIS A 237 12.36 6.14 -11.54
C HIS A 237 12.32 5.46 -10.17
N LEU A 238 11.20 4.86 -9.78
CA LEU A 238 11.09 4.07 -8.55
C LEU A 238 12.08 2.88 -8.57
N MET A 239 12.20 2.16 -9.69
CA MET A 239 13.16 1.05 -9.85
C MET A 239 14.63 1.47 -9.68
N GLN A 240 14.97 2.75 -9.86
CA GLN A 240 16.34 3.27 -9.70
C GLN A 240 16.67 3.66 -8.25
N GLN A 241 15.68 3.75 -7.37
CA GLN A 241 15.84 4.26 -6.00
C GLN A 241 15.13 3.39 -4.94
N SER A 242 14.48 2.29 -5.34
CA SER A 242 13.66 1.44 -4.48
C SER A 242 14.48 0.82 -3.35
N VAL A 243 15.66 0.31 -3.66
CA VAL A 243 16.55 -0.36 -2.69
C VAL A 243 16.99 0.61 -1.60
N GLU A 244 17.36 1.84 -1.95
CA GLU A 244 17.72 2.89 -1.01
C GLU A 244 16.52 3.40 -0.20
N TYR A 245 15.36 3.51 -0.84
CA TYR A 245 14.11 3.97 -0.21
C TYR A 245 13.58 2.95 0.81
N GLU A 246 13.43 1.68 0.41
CA GLU A 246 13.00 0.58 1.29
C GLU A 246 13.96 0.42 2.48
N ARG A 247 15.29 0.42 2.23
CA ARG A 247 16.28 0.37 3.32
C ARG A 247 16.15 1.54 4.29
N LYS A 248 15.92 2.75 3.79
CA LYS A 248 15.74 3.95 4.64
C LYS A 248 14.45 3.89 5.46
N GLN A 249 13.33 3.50 4.86
CA GLN A 249 12.06 3.35 5.58
C GLN A 249 12.10 2.21 6.60
N PHE A 250 12.71 1.07 6.25
CA PHE A 250 12.91 -0.04 7.18
C PHE A 250 13.80 0.36 8.36
N GLN A 251 14.90 1.09 8.12
CA GLN A 251 15.76 1.63 9.18
C GLN A 251 15.00 2.60 10.12
N GLU A 252 14.17 3.49 9.57
CA GLU A 252 13.31 4.40 10.35
C GLU A 252 12.27 3.65 11.20
N ILE A 253 11.76 2.51 10.71
CA ILE A 253 10.85 1.62 11.45
C ILE A 253 11.61 0.92 12.60
N LEU A 254 12.82 0.39 12.35
CA LEU A 254 13.64 -0.25 13.39
C LEU A 254 14.06 0.72 14.50
N GLU A 255 14.39 1.98 14.17
CA GLU A 255 14.74 3.01 15.16
C GLU A 255 13.55 3.41 16.04
N LYS A 256 12.32 3.31 15.51
CA LYS A 256 11.07 3.50 16.28
C LYS A 256 10.69 2.25 17.08
N GLN A 257 10.95 1.05 16.55
CA GLN A 257 10.57 -0.24 17.15
C GLN A 257 11.74 -1.25 17.11
N PRO A 258 12.69 -1.20 18.07
CA PRO A 258 13.88 -2.07 18.06
C PRO A 258 13.59 -3.56 18.36
N ASN A 259 12.37 -3.89 18.81
CA ASN A 259 11.91 -5.26 19.07
C ASN A 259 10.89 -5.73 18.01
N SER A 260 11.07 -5.35 16.74
CA SER A 260 10.13 -5.64 15.63
C SER A 260 10.63 -6.74 14.67
N LEU A 261 11.54 -7.60 15.14
CA LEU A 261 12.17 -8.67 14.37
C LEU A 261 12.13 -10.02 15.10
N ASP A 262 11.14 -10.20 15.99
CA ASP A 262 11.02 -11.41 16.79
C ASP A 262 10.67 -12.63 15.91
N PHE A 263 9.83 -12.45 14.88
CA PHE A 263 9.48 -13.55 13.96
C PHE A 263 10.59 -13.84 12.95
N VAL A 264 11.30 -12.82 12.44
CA VAL A 264 12.51 -13.00 11.62
C VAL A 264 13.60 -13.74 12.39
N THR A 265 13.81 -13.41 13.66
CA THR A 265 14.81 -14.09 14.51
C THR A 265 14.42 -15.56 14.69
N GLN A 266 13.17 -15.83 15.07
CA GLN A 266 12.66 -17.20 15.24
C GLN A 266 12.75 -18.03 13.94
N TRP A 267 12.41 -17.44 12.79
CA TRP A 267 12.46 -18.09 11.48
C TRP A 267 13.89 -18.47 11.06
N LEU A 268 14.87 -17.59 11.31
CA LEU A 268 16.28 -17.86 11.02
C LEU A 268 16.90 -18.87 12.01
N GLU A 269 16.47 -18.86 13.28
CA GLU A 269 16.86 -19.88 14.26
C GLU A 269 16.30 -21.26 13.88
N GLU A 270 15.01 -21.37 13.54
CA GLU A 270 14.39 -22.62 13.07
C GLU A 270 15.12 -23.16 11.81
N ALA A 271 15.45 -22.29 10.85
CA ALA A 271 16.20 -22.65 9.66
C ALA A 271 17.63 -23.17 9.95
N ALA A 272 18.33 -22.56 10.92
CA ALA A 272 19.68 -22.98 11.31
C ALA A 272 19.69 -24.34 12.03
N ASP A 273 18.77 -24.54 12.98
CA ASP A 273 18.64 -25.79 13.74
C ASP A 273 18.21 -26.97 12.85
N ASP A 274 17.38 -26.72 11.84
CA ASP A 274 16.93 -27.75 10.90
C ASP A 274 18.05 -28.15 9.91
N LEU A 275 18.85 -27.18 9.43
CA LEU A 275 20.07 -27.45 8.65
C LEU A 275 21.11 -28.23 9.45
N LEU A 276 21.36 -27.83 10.71
CA LEU A 276 22.23 -28.57 11.63
C LEU A 276 21.72 -30.00 11.82
N SER A 277 20.42 -30.16 12.08
CA SER A 277 19.77 -31.47 12.26
C SER A 277 19.89 -32.35 11.02
N GLN A 278 19.81 -31.80 9.81
CA GLN A 278 20.06 -32.53 8.56
C GLN A 278 21.54 -32.91 8.41
N LYS A 279 22.48 -31.99 8.65
CA LYS A 279 23.91 -32.27 8.62
C LYS A 279 24.29 -33.39 9.60
N TYR A 280 23.77 -33.39 10.83
CA TYR A 280 24.00 -34.47 11.79
C TYR A 280 23.37 -35.81 11.38
N LYS A 281 22.14 -35.82 10.86
CA LYS A 281 21.49 -37.06 10.35
C LYS A 281 22.26 -37.70 9.20
N ASN A 282 22.97 -36.90 8.40
CA ASN A 282 23.75 -37.37 7.26
C ASN A 282 25.22 -37.75 7.62
N ALA A 283 25.67 -37.54 8.87
CA ALA A 283 27.10 -37.56 9.22
C ALA A 283 27.64 -38.88 9.79
N LEU A 284 26.82 -39.80 10.33
CA LEU A 284 27.29 -41.05 10.94
C LEU A 284 26.30 -42.22 10.76
N PRO A 285 26.77 -43.49 10.82
CA PRO A 285 28.12 -43.91 11.23
C PRO A 285 28.99 -44.48 10.10
N ALA A 286 30.22 -43.96 9.99
CA ALA A 286 31.28 -44.54 9.17
C ALA A 286 32.64 -44.47 9.89
N GLY A 287 32.93 -45.49 10.72
CA GLY A 287 34.25 -45.71 11.32
C GLY A 287 34.55 -44.89 12.59
N GLU A 288 35.17 -45.53 13.58
CA GLU A 288 35.77 -44.86 14.73
C GLU A 288 37.13 -44.25 14.35
N GLY A 289 37.48 -43.12 14.97
CA GLY A 289 38.89 -42.78 15.21
C GLY A 289 39.52 -41.64 14.42
N ALA A 290 39.17 -40.40 14.75
CA ALA A 290 40.12 -39.27 14.76
C ALA A 290 39.64 -38.17 15.71
N ALA A 291 40.42 -37.87 16.76
CA ALA A 291 40.20 -36.69 17.59
C ALA A 291 41.00 -35.51 17.03
N GLY A 292 40.31 -34.49 16.52
CA GLY A 292 40.93 -33.27 15.99
C GLY A 292 39.96 -32.10 16.11
N SER A 293 40.47 -30.97 16.60
CA SER A 293 39.83 -29.63 16.71
C SER A 293 38.43 -29.52 16.09
N GLY A 294 37.37 -29.41 16.87
CA GLY A 294 37.25 -28.33 17.86
C GLY A 294 36.48 -27.12 17.34
N ASP A 295 35.98 -27.21 16.09
CA ASP A 295 34.87 -26.40 15.60
C ASP A 295 33.74 -27.34 15.13
N GLY A 296 32.49 -26.95 15.40
CA GLY A 296 31.33 -27.70 14.91
C GLY A 296 31.00 -27.30 13.47
N PRO A 297 30.22 -28.09 12.71
CA PRO A 297 29.76 -27.69 11.39
C PRO A 297 28.67 -26.62 11.50
N SER A 298 29.06 -25.41 11.92
CA SER A 298 28.21 -24.23 11.87
C SER A 298 27.69 -24.04 10.44
N PRO A 299 26.39 -23.78 10.24
CA PRO A 299 25.85 -23.56 8.91
C PRO A 299 26.34 -22.19 8.41
N ASP A 300 26.71 -22.12 7.14
CA ASP A 300 27.13 -20.84 6.56
C ASP A 300 25.92 -19.87 6.54
N PRO A 301 26.07 -18.57 6.85
CA PRO A 301 24.95 -17.65 6.89
C PRO A 301 24.14 -17.58 5.60
N VAL A 302 24.76 -17.81 4.44
CA VAL A 302 24.08 -17.86 3.13
C VAL A 302 23.36 -19.21 2.93
N GLU A 303 23.89 -20.32 3.46
CA GLU A 303 23.13 -21.59 3.54
C GLU A 303 21.87 -21.44 4.40
N VAL A 304 21.99 -20.83 5.59
CA VAL A 304 20.84 -20.57 6.49
C VAL A 304 19.81 -19.70 5.79
N GLN A 305 20.23 -18.57 5.20
CA GLN A 305 19.32 -17.66 4.51
C GLN A 305 18.60 -18.35 3.32
N ASN A 306 19.32 -19.11 2.50
CA ASN A 306 18.73 -19.87 1.40
C ASN A 306 17.72 -20.91 1.89
N TYR A 307 18.03 -21.66 2.96
CA TYR A 307 17.10 -22.64 3.51
C TYR A 307 15.87 -21.98 4.14
N ALA A 308 16.04 -20.87 4.85
CA ALA A 308 14.94 -20.09 5.43
C ALA A 308 13.93 -19.63 4.36
N TYR A 309 14.41 -19.13 3.21
CA TYR A 309 13.54 -18.80 2.07
C TYR A 309 12.84 -20.03 1.46
N LEU A 310 13.48 -21.21 1.45
CA LEU A 310 12.85 -22.45 0.99
C LEU A 310 11.78 -22.96 1.97
N MET A 311 11.89 -22.67 3.27
CA MET A 311 10.84 -22.98 4.26
C MET A 311 9.55 -22.16 4.02
N LEU A 312 9.67 -20.93 3.50
CA LEU A 312 8.50 -20.10 3.20
C LEU A 312 7.60 -20.69 2.10
N LEU A 313 8.13 -21.55 1.23
CA LEU A 313 7.36 -22.26 0.20
C LEU A 313 6.46 -23.38 0.76
N LYS A 314 6.50 -23.62 2.08
CA LYS A 314 5.69 -24.60 2.81
C LYS A 314 5.23 -24.05 4.16
N TRP A 315 5.00 -22.74 4.23
CA TRP A 315 4.68 -22.07 5.49
C TRP A 315 3.24 -22.36 5.92
N ASP A 316 2.99 -22.34 7.23
CA ASP A 316 1.62 -22.36 7.73
C ASP A 316 1.09 -20.92 7.80
N HIS A 317 0.62 -20.42 6.65
CA HIS A 317 0.00 -19.09 6.51
C HIS A 317 -1.25 -18.88 7.38
N LEU A 318 -1.82 -19.92 8.00
CA LEU A 318 -3.02 -19.82 8.84
C LEU A 318 -2.69 -19.71 10.34
N HIS A 319 -1.62 -20.38 10.81
CA HIS A 319 -1.31 -20.48 12.25
C HIS A 319 0.05 -19.90 12.66
N ARG A 320 0.97 -19.64 11.72
CA ARG A 320 2.28 -19.05 12.01
C ARG A 320 2.36 -17.59 11.55
N PRO A 321 2.86 -16.65 12.39
CA PRO A 321 3.13 -15.29 11.95
C PRO A 321 4.18 -15.30 10.83
N PHE A 322 4.09 -14.36 9.89
CA PHE A 322 5.03 -14.27 8.77
C PHE A 322 6.22 -13.34 9.14
N PRO A 323 7.45 -13.62 8.70
CA PRO A 323 8.62 -12.82 9.10
C PRO A 323 8.50 -11.36 8.61
N GLU A 324 8.81 -10.41 9.49
CA GLU A 324 8.53 -8.98 9.30
C GLU A 324 9.26 -8.36 8.09
N THR A 325 10.46 -8.86 7.75
CA THR A 325 11.26 -8.38 6.61
C THR A 325 10.68 -8.73 5.23
N VAL A 326 9.85 -9.76 5.14
CA VAL A 326 9.24 -10.26 3.89
C VAL A 326 7.71 -10.11 3.90
N LEU A 327 7.16 -9.36 4.86
CA LEU A 327 5.73 -9.22 5.06
C LEU A 327 4.98 -8.65 3.83
N MET A 328 5.65 -7.84 3.01
CA MET A 328 5.11 -7.33 1.74
C MET A 328 4.91 -8.43 0.69
N ASP A 329 5.76 -9.48 0.70
CA ASP A 329 5.71 -10.61 -0.23
C ASP A 329 4.74 -11.74 0.22
N HIS A 330 4.06 -11.60 1.37
CA HIS A 330 3.29 -12.70 1.99
C HIS A 330 2.32 -13.41 1.03
N SER A 331 1.55 -12.64 0.25
CA SER A 331 0.62 -13.17 -0.75
C SER A 331 1.31 -13.86 -1.93
N ARG A 332 2.51 -13.39 -2.31
CA ARG A 332 3.33 -13.99 -3.37
C ARG A 332 3.90 -15.33 -2.91
N PHE A 333 4.36 -15.44 -1.66
CA PHE A 333 4.77 -16.72 -1.08
C PHE A 333 3.60 -17.70 -0.97
N GLN A 334 2.40 -17.22 -0.60
CA GLN A 334 1.19 -18.05 -0.58
C GLN A 334 0.81 -18.57 -1.98
N GLU A 335 0.94 -17.74 -3.02
CA GLU A 335 0.73 -18.17 -4.41
C GLU A 335 1.80 -19.17 -4.86
N LEU A 336 3.07 -18.95 -4.53
CA LEU A 336 4.18 -19.86 -4.85
C LEU A 336 4.03 -21.22 -4.15
N GLN A 337 3.56 -21.25 -2.90
CA GLN A 337 3.20 -22.49 -2.21
C GLN A 337 2.07 -23.20 -2.94
N LEU A 338 1.00 -22.50 -3.31
CA LEU A 338 -0.12 -23.09 -4.05
C LEU A 338 0.33 -23.68 -5.40
N GLN A 339 1.17 -22.96 -6.15
CA GLN A 339 1.75 -23.46 -7.40
C GLN A 339 2.64 -24.69 -7.15
N LEU A 340 3.43 -24.72 -6.07
CA LEU A 340 4.27 -25.87 -5.67
C LEU A 340 3.43 -27.09 -5.28
N GLU A 341 2.33 -26.91 -4.55
CA GLU A 341 1.39 -27.97 -4.17
C GLU A 341 0.70 -28.54 -5.41
N GLN A 342 0.23 -27.69 -6.33
CA GLN A 342 -0.33 -28.13 -7.62
C GLN A 342 0.69 -28.93 -8.44
N LEU A 343 1.95 -28.48 -8.49
CA LEU A 343 3.03 -29.19 -9.17
C LEU A 343 3.37 -30.54 -8.50
N ALA A 344 3.32 -30.61 -7.17
CA ALA A 344 3.55 -31.85 -6.42
C ALA A 344 2.42 -32.87 -6.64
N VAL A 345 1.15 -32.43 -6.61
CA VAL A 345 -0.01 -33.29 -6.92
C VAL A 345 0.05 -33.76 -8.37
N LEU A 346 0.33 -32.85 -9.31
CA LEU A 346 0.51 -33.20 -10.73
C LEU A 346 1.65 -34.22 -10.92
N GLY A 347 2.80 -33.99 -10.28
CA GLY A 347 3.94 -34.91 -10.30
C GLY A 347 3.60 -36.29 -9.75
N ALA A 348 2.85 -36.36 -8.64
CA ALA A 348 2.37 -37.61 -8.06
C ALA A 348 1.38 -38.34 -8.97
N VAL A 349 0.41 -37.64 -9.56
CA VAL A 349 -0.57 -38.21 -10.51
C VAL A 349 0.13 -38.74 -11.76
N LEU A 350 1.10 -38.00 -12.33
CA LEU A 350 1.92 -38.46 -13.45
C LEU A 350 2.75 -39.69 -13.07
N LEU A 351 3.43 -39.67 -11.91
CA LEU A 351 4.26 -40.78 -11.44
C LEU A 351 3.43 -42.06 -11.23
N VAL A 352 2.27 -41.96 -10.57
CA VAL A 352 1.37 -43.11 -10.34
C VAL A 352 0.80 -43.62 -11.67
N THR A 353 0.29 -42.73 -12.55
CA THR A 353 -0.28 -43.17 -13.82
C THR A 353 0.74 -43.81 -14.74
N PHE A 354 1.96 -43.27 -14.87
CA PHE A 354 3.01 -43.90 -15.68
C PHE A 354 3.63 -45.15 -15.03
N SER A 355 3.65 -45.26 -13.70
CA SER A 355 4.11 -46.48 -13.00
C SER A 355 3.11 -47.62 -13.06
N MET A 356 1.80 -47.32 -13.21
CA MET A 356 0.73 -48.33 -13.28
C MET A 356 0.23 -48.61 -14.71
N ALA A 357 0.52 -47.75 -15.69
CA ALA A 357 0.10 -47.94 -17.06
C ALA A 357 0.94 -48.99 -17.81
N ALA A 358 0.30 -49.72 -18.72
CA ALA A 358 1.00 -50.67 -19.60
C ALA A 358 2.00 -49.94 -20.53
N PRO A 359 3.13 -50.57 -20.92
CA PRO A 359 4.21 -49.91 -21.66
C PRO A 359 3.81 -49.19 -22.96
N GLY A 360 2.73 -49.64 -23.62
CA GLY A 360 2.20 -49.00 -24.83
C GLY A 360 1.47 -47.68 -24.63
N ILE A 361 1.19 -47.28 -23.39
CA ILE A 361 0.56 -45.99 -23.05
C ILE A 361 1.63 -44.97 -22.62
N SER A 362 2.67 -45.44 -21.91
CA SER A 362 3.72 -44.59 -21.33
C SER A 362 4.62 -43.88 -22.36
N SER A 363 4.57 -44.28 -23.64
CA SER A 363 5.41 -43.72 -24.71
C SER A 363 4.81 -42.53 -25.45
N ARG A 364 3.52 -42.19 -25.24
CA ARG A 364 2.85 -41.12 -26.00
C ARG A 364 2.83 -39.80 -25.25
N ALA A 365 3.70 -38.87 -25.63
CA ALA A 365 3.79 -37.52 -25.06
C ALA A 365 2.44 -36.78 -25.03
N ASP A 366 1.60 -36.92 -26.07
CA ASP A 366 0.25 -36.33 -26.14
C ASP A 366 -0.67 -36.74 -24.97
N PHE A 367 -0.42 -37.90 -24.35
CA PHE A 367 -1.16 -38.35 -23.17
C PHE A 367 -0.68 -37.64 -21.91
N ALA A 368 0.64 -37.46 -21.75
CA ALA A 368 1.21 -36.68 -20.65
C ALA A 368 0.71 -35.23 -20.66
N GLU A 369 0.76 -34.55 -21.81
CA GLU A 369 0.31 -33.16 -21.92
C GLU A 369 -1.20 -33.00 -21.70
N LYS A 370 -2.03 -33.94 -22.20
CA LYS A 370 -3.46 -33.93 -21.91
C LYS A 370 -3.76 -34.18 -20.43
N LEU A 371 -3.06 -35.11 -19.79
CA LEU A 371 -3.23 -35.38 -18.36
C LEU A 371 -2.79 -34.18 -17.50
N LYS A 372 -1.67 -33.53 -17.84
CA LYS A 372 -1.26 -32.24 -17.23
C LYS A 372 -2.33 -31.17 -17.38
N MET A 373 -2.90 -31.01 -18.57
CA MET A 373 -3.94 -30.02 -18.83
C MET A 373 -5.20 -30.29 -18.00
N PHE A 374 -5.71 -31.53 -17.97
CA PHE A 374 -6.90 -31.87 -17.18
C PHE A 374 -6.67 -31.73 -15.68
N VAL A 375 -5.53 -32.20 -15.16
CA VAL A 375 -5.20 -32.06 -13.73
C VAL A 375 -5.03 -30.59 -13.35
N LYS A 376 -4.38 -29.77 -14.19
CA LYS A 376 -4.25 -28.33 -13.91
C LYS A 376 -5.60 -27.61 -13.89
N ILE A 377 -6.52 -27.93 -14.81
CA ILE A 377 -7.88 -27.36 -14.82
C ILE A 377 -8.61 -27.71 -13.51
N LEU A 378 -8.68 -29.01 -13.18
CA LEU A 378 -9.35 -29.49 -11.96
C LEU A 378 -8.77 -28.90 -10.66
N LEU A 379 -7.47 -28.66 -10.60
CA LEU A 379 -6.84 -28.00 -9.45
C LEU A 379 -7.07 -26.49 -9.45
N THR A 380 -7.18 -25.83 -10.61
CA THR A 380 -7.46 -24.38 -10.66
C THR A 380 -8.85 -24.09 -10.08
N ASP A 381 -9.85 -24.88 -10.44
CA ASP A 381 -11.23 -24.72 -9.97
C ASP A 381 -11.40 -25.01 -8.45
N MET A 382 -10.47 -25.75 -7.83
CA MET A 382 -10.52 -26.10 -6.40
C MET A 382 -9.99 -25.00 -5.46
N HIS A 383 -9.38 -23.94 -5.98
CA HIS A 383 -8.70 -22.92 -5.17
C HIS A 383 -9.21 -21.48 -5.39
N LEU A 384 -10.39 -21.32 -6.00
CA LEU A 384 -11.16 -20.09 -5.85
C LEU A 384 -11.90 -20.12 -4.49
N PRO A 385 -11.80 -19.07 -3.66
CA PRO A 385 -12.62 -18.89 -2.45
C PRO A 385 -14.05 -18.40 -2.78
#